data_AF-A0A496Y5H6-F1
#
_entry.id   AF-A0A496Y5H6-F1
#
_cell.length_a   1.000
_cell.length_b   1.000
_cell.length_c   1.000
_cell.angle_alpha   90.00
_cell.angle_beta   90.00
_cell.angle_gamma   90.00
#
_symmetry.space_group_name_H-M   'P 1'
#
loop_
_entity.id
_entity.type
_entity.pdbx_description
1 polymer ?
#
loop_
_entity_poly.entity_id
_entity_poly.type
_entity_poly.pdbx_seq_one_letter_code
_entity_poly.pdbx_strand_id
1 'polypeptide(L)'
;MKSMRDFIAQAESEGMLKRIKAEVDWNLELSHIAKLNEENQGPAILFENVKDYDSPVITSVCTTTQRLAMIMGEPRESTLVDLMRVWVEKNKNKIPPKWVETGPCKENKMTGDEVDLFKFPAPKFYPLDGGRFFGTAHFVVTKDPDTDWVNIGTYRLQLLDKNHLGTQFIKGKHSDIMLKKYQAMGKPMPVCVVVGCDPLLFLMGAARFSAFESEYDFAGS
;
A
#
# COMPACT_ATOMS: atom_id res chain seq x y z
N MET A 1 13.71 6.16 -5.94
CA MET A 1 12.44 5.66 -6.49
C MET A 1 11.34 6.59 -6.02
N LYS A 2 10.37 7.00 -6.86
CA LYS A 2 9.33 7.97 -6.49
C LYS A 2 7.90 7.44 -6.67
N SER A 3 7.74 6.21 -7.17
CA SER A 3 6.43 5.62 -7.45
C SER A 3 6.50 4.09 -7.60
N MET A 4 5.35 3.42 -7.56
CA MET A 4 5.23 2.01 -7.93
C MET A 4 5.64 1.74 -9.40
N ARG A 5 5.45 2.70 -10.30
CA ARG A 5 5.86 2.55 -11.71
C ARG A 5 7.39 2.56 -11.83
N ASP A 6 8.06 3.40 -11.03
CA ASP A 6 9.53 3.41 -10.92
C ASP A 6 10.04 2.09 -10.33
N PHE A 7 9.36 1.58 -9.29
CA PHE A 7 9.65 0.25 -8.72
C PHE A 7 9.61 -0.84 -9.77
N ILE A 8 8.51 -0.90 -10.54
CA ILE A 8 8.33 -1.91 -11.60
C ILE A 8 9.47 -1.84 -12.61
N ALA A 9 9.79 -0.64 -13.10
CA ALA A 9 10.86 -0.46 -14.09
C ALA A 9 12.23 -0.87 -13.54
N GLN A 10 12.54 -0.47 -12.30
CA GLN A 10 13.82 -0.80 -11.67
C GLN A 10 13.94 -2.30 -11.37
N ALA A 11 12.91 -2.89 -10.75
CA ALA A 11 12.86 -4.32 -10.44
C ALA A 11 12.98 -5.17 -11.71
N GLU A 12 12.35 -4.75 -12.81
CA GLU A 12 12.49 -5.41 -14.11
C GLU A 12 13.91 -5.32 -14.66
N SER A 13 14.54 -4.13 -14.60
CA SER A 13 15.93 -3.96 -15.07
C SER A 13 16.95 -4.78 -14.28
N GLU A 14 16.65 -5.08 -13.02
CA GLU A 14 17.52 -5.86 -12.12
C GLU A 14 17.14 -7.35 -12.07
N GLY A 15 16.18 -7.80 -12.89
CA GLY A 15 15.72 -9.20 -12.92
C GLY A 15 14.95 -9.63 -11.65
N MET A 16 14.52 -8.68 -10.83
CA MET A 16 13.76 -8.90 -9.60
C MET A 16 12.23 -8.87 -9.81
N LEU A 17 11.76 -8.67 -11.04
CA LEU A 17 10.35 -8.70 -11.41
C LEU A 17 10.09 -9.70 -12.53
N LYS A 18 8.98 -10.43 -12.42
CA LYS A 18 8.46 -11.31 -13.46
C LYS A 18 7.08 -10.84 -13.91
N ARG A 19 6.93 -10.61 -15.21
CA ARG A 19 5.62 -10.40 -15.84
C ARG A 19 4.96 -11.74 -16.18
N ILE A 20 3.70 -11.89 -15.82
CA ILE A 20 2.86 -13.05 -16.12
C ILE A 20 1.78 -12.60 -17.11
N LYS A 21 1.90 -13.11 -18.34
CA LYS A 21 0.99 -12.81 -19.46
C LYS A 21 -0.13 -13.83 -19.64
N ALA A 22 0.04 -15.01 -19.05
CA ALA A 22 -1.01 -16.00 -18.99
C ALA A 22 -2.19 -15.43 -18.20
N GLU A 23 -3.41 -15.75 -18.61
CA GLU A 23 -4.60 -15.42 -17.83
C GLU A 23 -4.52 -16.11 -16.47
N VAL A 24 -4.81 -15.35 -15.41
CA VAL A 24 -4.94 -15.86 -14.04
C VAL A 24 -6.27 -15.42 -13.44
N ASP A 25 -6.88 -16.29 -12.65
CA ASP A 25 -8.11 -15.99 -11.93
C ASP A 25 -7.81 -15.19 -10.66
N TRP A 26 -8.53 -14.08 -10.46
CA TRP A 26 -8.47 -13.26 -9.25
C TRP A 26 -8.99 -14.02 -8.02
N ASN A 27 -9.80 -15.06 -8.24
CA ASN A 27 -10.35 -15.91 -7.21
C ASN A 27 -9.39 -17.07 -6.88
N LEU A 28 -8.62 -16.90 -5.81
CA LEU A 28 -7.68 -17.88 -5.24
C LEU A 28 -6.42 -18.19 -6.06
N GLU A 29 -6.50 -18.27 -7.39
CA GLU A 29 -5.35 -18.66 -8.22
C GLU A 29 -4.20 -17.65 -8.11
N LEU A 30 -4.47 -16.38 -8.39
CA LEU A 30 -3.48 -15.31 -8.33
C LEU A 30 -2.79 -15.24 -6.95
N SER A 31 -3.57 -15.32 -5.86
CA SER A 31 -3.04 -15.28 -4.50
C SER A 31 -2.23 -16.54 -4.16
N HIS A 32 -2.63 -17.71 -4.66
CA HIS A 32 -1.88 -18.95 -4.45
C HIS A 32 -0.53 -18.91 -5.17
N ILE A 33 -0.49 -18.41 -6.41
CA ILE A 33 0.76 -18.19 -7.15
C ILE A 33 1.67 -17.23 -6.37
N ALA A 34 1.14 -16.09 -5.91
CA ALA A 34 1.91 -15.14 -5.12
C ALA A 34 2.46 -15.76 -3.82
N LYS A 35 1.65 -16.56 -3.13
CA LYS A 35 2.06 -17.26 -1.90
C LYS A 35 3.22 -18.23 -2.14
N LEU A 36 3.11 -19.09 -3.16
CA LEU A 36 4.20 -20.03 -3.51
C LEU A 36 5.45 -19.29 -3.96
N ASN A 37 5.30 -18.22 -4.73
CA ASN A 37 6.42 -17.37 -5.13
C ASN A 37 7.15 -16.78 -3.92
N GLU A 38 6.43 -16.28 -2.93
CA GLU A 38 7.00 -15.68 -1.71
C GLU A 38 7.71 -16.72 -0.84
N GLU A 39 7.15 -17.92 -0.69
CA GLU A 39 7.80 -19.03 0.02
C GLU A 39 9.13 -19.45 -0.62
N ASN A 40 9.23 -19.33 -1.94
CA ASN A 40 10.45 -19.59 -2.69
C ASN A 40 11.37 -18.36 -2.84
N GLN A 41 11.08 -17.26 -2.12
CA GLN A 41 11.82 -16.00 -2.22
C GLN A 41 11.92 -15.47 -3.67
N GLY A 42 10.90 -15.74 -4.48
CA GLY A 42 10.85 -15.39 -5.89
C GLY A 42 10.74 -13.88 -6.16
N PRO A 43 10.70 -13.48 -7.44
CA PRO A 43 10.63 -12.07 -7.84
C PRO A 43 9.31 -11.41 -7.44
N ALA A 44 9.22 -10.08 -7.55
CA ALA A 44 7.93 -9.41 -7.61
C ALA A 44 7.16 -9.92 -8.85
N ILE A 45 5.86 -10.13 -8.73
CA ILE A 45 5.06 -10.62 -9.86
C ILE A 45 4.10 -9.53 -10.32
N LEU A 46 4.12 -9.24 -11.62
CA LEU A 46 3.13 -8.40 -12.29
C LEU A 46 2.24 -9.29 -13.17
N PHE A 47 1.02 -9.52 -12.72
CA PHE A 47 -0.02 -10.20 -13.48
C PHE A 47 -0.65 -9.20 -14.44
N GLU A 48 -0.43 -9.39 -15.75
CA GLU A 48 -0.89 -8.47 -16.79
C GLU A 48 -2.27 -8.85 -17.34
N ASN A 49 -2.67 -10.11 -17.18
CA ASN A 49 -3.94 -10.64 -17.67
C ASN A 49 -4.70 -11.30 -16.52
N VAL A 50 -5.57 -10.54 -15.87
CA VAL A 50 -6.43 -11.04 -14.78
C VAL A 50 -7.84 -11.23 -15.32
N LYS A 51 -8.34 -12.46 -15.25
CA LYS A 51 -9.65 -12.84 -15.81
C LYS A 51 -10.76 -11.87 -15.37
N ASP A 52 -11.57 -11.41 -16.33
CA ASP A 52 -12.64 -10.41 -16.18
C ASP A 52 -12.20 -8.94 -16.00
N TYR A 53 -10.90 -8.62 -16.05
CA TYR A 53 -10.37 -7.27 -15.82
C TYR A 53 -9.30 -6.84 -16.82
N ASP A 54 -9.26 -5.54 -17.14
CA ASP A 54 -8.23 -4.94 -17.99
C ASP A 54 -7.02 -4.40 -17.21
N SER A 55 -7.15 -4.25 -15.90
CA SER A 55 -6.10 -3.68 -15.05
C SER A 55 -5.19 -4.75 -14.45
N PRO A 56 -3.87 -4.52 -14.37
CA PRO A 56 -2.93 -5.48 -13.82
C PRO A 56 -2.94 -5.53 -12.29
N VAL A 57 -2.36 -6.59 -11.72
CA VAL A 57 -2.11 -6.74 -10.28
C VAL A 57 -0.63 -7.01 -10.04
N ILE A 58 -0.03 -6.29 -9.10
CA ILE A 58 1.34 -6.55 -8.64
C ILE A 58 1.34 -7.16 -7.23
N THR A 59 2.17 -8.18 -7.02
CA THR A 59 2.35 -8.84 -5.72
C THR A 59 3.84 -8.98 -5.37
N SER A 60 4.11 -9.40 -4.13
CA SER A 60 5.46 -9.78 -3.68
C SER A 60 6.51 -8.65 -3.73
N VAL A 61 6.06 -7.39 -3.69
CA VAL A 61 6.89 -6.18 -3.77
C VAL A 61 7.91 -6.12 -2.61
N CYS A 62 7.46 -6.32 -1.37
CA CYS A 62 8.28 -6.14 -0.16
C CYS A 62 8.72 -7.45 0.51
N THR A 63 8.81 -8.56 -0.25
CA THR A 63 8.93 -9.91 0.36
C THR A 63 10.35 -10.48 0.43
N THR A 64 11.37 -9.73 0.00
CA THR A 64 12.78 -10.08 0.21
C THR A 64 13.58 -8.89 0.72
N THR A 65 14.64 -9.16 1.50
CA THR A 65 15.56 -8.13 1.99
C THR A 65 16.18 -7.31 0.85
N GLN A 66 16.52 -7.97 -0.27
CA GLN A 66 17.07 -7.31 -1.45
C GLN A 66 16.10 -6.28 -2.04
N ARG A 67 14.80 -6.61 -2.13
CA ARG A 67 13.77 -5.65 -2.59
C ARG A 67 13.52 -4.55 -1.57
N LEU A 68 13.56 -4.85 -0.27
CA LEU A 68 13.49 -3.81 0.77
C LEU A 68 14.66 -2.82 0.65
N ALA A 69 15.87 -3.31 0.43
CA ALA A 69 17.04 -2.46 0.20
C ALA A 69 16.85 -1.57 -1.04
N MET A 70 16.38 -2.14 -2.15
CA MET A 70 16.07 -1.37 -3.36
C MET A 70 15.01 -0.27 -3.11
N ILE A 71 13.95 -0.58 -2.36
CA ILE A 71 12.89 0.38 -1.99
C ILE A 71 13.45 1.51 -1.13
N MET A 72 14.36 1.19 -0.20
CA MET A 72 15.01 2.16 0.68
C MET A 72 16.14 2.94 0.00
N GLY A 73 16.52 2.59 -1.24
CA GLY A 73 17.63 3.21 -1.95
C GLY A 73 19.02 2.73 -1.50
N GLU A 74 19.08 1.59 -0.82
CA GLU A 74 20.29 1.02 -0.22
C GLU A 74 20.94 -0.04 -1.14
N PRO A 75 22.21 -0.42 -0.88
CA PRO A 75 22.87 -1.53 -1.57
C PRO A 75 22.07 -2.83 -1.48
N ARG A 76 22.04 -3.65 -2.53
CA ARG A 76 21.17 -4.85 -2.63
C ARG A 76 21.61 -5.95 -1.65
N GLU A 77 22.86 -5.88 -1.24
CA GLU A 77 23.57 -6.76 -0.33
C GLU A 77 23.35 -6.35 1.13
N SER A 78 22.69 -5.21 1.38
CA SER A 78 22.33 -4.75 2.71
C SER A 78 21.57 -5.83 3.47
N THR A 79 22.00 -6.10 4.69
CA THR A 79 21.25 -6.98 5.58
C THR A 79 20.05 -6.26 6.18
N LEU A 80 19.10 -6.99 6.76
CA LEU A 80 18.01 -6.37 7.51
C LEU A 80 18.52 -5.48 8.66
N VAL A 81 19.67 -5.80 9.25
CA VAL A 81 20.28 -4.97 10.31
C VAL A 81 20.77 -3.64 9.75
N ASP A 82 21.40 -3.65 8.57
CA ASP A 82 21.86 -2.43 7.91
C ASP A 82 20.68 -1.53 7.55
N LEU A 83 19.62 -2.11 6.97
CA LEU A 83 18.40 -1.39 6.65
C LEU A 83 17.74 -0.78 7.90
N MET A 84 17.70 -1.51 9.01
CA MET A 84 17.18 -0.98 10.28
C MET A 84 18.02 0.17 10.84
N ARG A 85 19.35 0.13 10.69
CA ARG A 85 20.23 1.23 11.10
C ARG A 85 19.95 2.47 10.27
N VAL A 86 19.88 2.31 8.94
CA VAL A 86 19.51 3.39 8.02
C VAL A 86 18.15 3.99 8.38
N TRP A 87 17.15 3.14 8.66
CA TRP A 87 15.82 3.58 9.08
C TRP A 87 15.87 4.47 10.32
N VAL A 88 16.59 4.05 11.37
CA VAL A 88 16.72 4.81 12.61
C VAL A 88 17.47 6.13 12.39
N GLU A 89 18.54 6.12 11.59
CA GLU A 89 19.32 7.33 11.30
C GLU A 89 18.52 8.35 10.49
N LYS A 90 17.83 7.91 9.44
CA LYS A 90 16.97 8.78 8.61
C LYS A 90 15.81 9.38 9.40
N ASN A 91 15.27 8.67 10.38
CA ASN A 91 14.19 9.18 11.23
C ASN A 91 14.59 10.39 12.10
N LYS A 92 15.87 10.75 12.18
CA LYS A 92 16.33 11.94 12.92
C LYS A 92 16.01 13.24 12.19
N ASN A 93 15.96 13.19 10.86
CA ASN A 93 15.64 14.35 10.02
C ASN A 93 14.25 14.16 9.44
N LYS A 94 13.47 15.24 9.37
CA LYS A 94 12.10 15.22 8.83
C LYS A 94 12.05 16.23 7.69
N ILE A 95 11.60 15.77 6.53
CA ILE A 95 11.48 16.60 5.34
C ILE A 95 10.03 16.58 4.91
N PRO A 96 9.27 17.69 5.11
CA PRO A 96 7.85 17.71 4.80
C PRO A 96 7.60 17.50 3.31
N PRO A 97 6.45 16.90 2.94
CA PRO A 97 6.11 16.66 1.55
C PRO A 97 5.94 17.98 0.80
N LYS A 98 6.26 17.96 -0.50
CA LYS A 98 6.00 19.09 -1.40
C LYS A 98 4.59 18.97 -1.98
N TRP A 99 3.78 19.99 -1.75
CA TRP A 99 2.46 20.09 -2.36
C TRP A 99 2.59 20.37 -3.86
N VAL A 100 1.85 19.61 -4.66
CA VAL A 100 1.82 19.73 -6.13
C VAL A 100 0.38 19.79 -6.63
N GLU A 101 0.15 20.52 -7.70
CA GLU A 101 -1.20 20.74 -8.24
C GLU A 101 -1.77 19.51 -8.95
N THR A 102 -0.92 18.70 -9.56
CA THR A 102 -1.32 17.52 -10.35
C THR A 102 -0.34 16.36 -10.20
N GLY A 103 -0.72 15.20 -10.72
CA GLY A 103 0.09 14.00 -10.76
C GLY A 103 -0.61 12.85 -11.49
N PRO A 104 0.09 11.75 -11.79
CA PRO A 104 -0.46 10.62 -12.54
C PRO A 104 -1.72 10.00 -11.91
N CYS A 105 -1.88 10.09 -10.59
CA CYS A 105 -3.09 9.63 -9.89
C CYS A 105 -4.36 10.40 -10.26
N LYS A 106 -4.26 11.54 -10.99
CA LYS A 106 -5.39 12.35 -11.44
C LYS A 106 -5.79 12.10 -12.90
N GLU A 107 -5.13 11.18 -13.60
CA GLU A 107 -5.39 10.87 -15.02
C GLU A 107 -6.81 10.34 -15.27
N ASN A 108 -7.34 9.55 -14.33
CA ASN A 108 -8.70 9.01 -14.39
C ASN A 108 -9.42 9.36 -13.10
N LYS A 109 -10.67 9.82 -13.20
CA LYS A 109 -11.50 10.23 -12.05
C LYS A 109 -12.88 9.64 -12.21
N MET A 110 -13.36 9.00 -11.15
CA MET A 110 -14.73 8.50 -11.03
C MET A 110 -15.27 9.07 -9.73
N THR A 111 -16.40 9.78 -9.79
CA THR A 111 -16.97 10.47 -8.63
C THR A 111 -18.46 10.20 -8.48
N GLY A 112 -18.98 10.29 -7.24
CA GLY A 112 -20.39 10.02 -6.95
C GLY A 112 -20.82 8.63 -7.45
N ASP A 113 -21.87 8.60 -8.25
CA ASP A 113 -22.49 7.36 -8.74
C ASP A 113 -21.63 6.59 -9.76
N GLU A 114 -20.62 7.24 -10.34
CA GLU A 114 -19.68 6.59 -11.26
C GLU A 114 -18.77 5.59 -10.54
N VAL A 115 -18.56 5.76 -9.23
CA VAL A 115 -17.67 4.90 -8.43
C VAL A 115 -18.14 3.46 -8.48
N ASP A 116 -17.24 2.57 -8.91
CA ASP A 116 -17.44 1.14 -8.96
C ASP A 116 -16.13 0.40 -8.66
N LEU A 117 -16.02 -0.08 -7.43
CA LEU A 117 -14.88 -0.83 -6.92
C LEU A 117 -14.78 -2.22 -7.54
N PHE A 118 -15.86 -2.77 -8.09
CA PHE A 118 -15.84 -4.06 -8.79
C PHE A 118 -15.19 -3.98 -10.18
N LYS A 119 -14.80 -2.78 -10.65
CA LYS A 119 -13.98 -2.63 -11.87
C LYS A 119 -12.51 -2.99 -11.68
N PHE A 120 -12.07 -3.23 -10.45
CA PHE A 120 -10.68 -3.57 -10.15
C PHE A 120 -10.56 -5.02 -9.65
N PRO A 121 -9.47 -5.72 -10.01
CA PRO A 121 -9.23 -7.13 -9.69
C PRO A 121 -8.80 -7.35 -8.23
N ALA A 122 -9.63 -6.93 -7.27
CA ALA A 122 -9.42 -7.25 -5.86
C ALA A 122 -9.40 -8.77 -5.67
N PRO A 123 -8.31 -9.40 -5.20
CA PRO A 123 -8.27 -10.86 -5.10
C PRO A 123 -9.14 -11.39 -3.96
N LYS A 124 -9.63 -12.62 -4.09
CA LYS A 124 -10.00 -13.44 -2.94
C LYS A 124 -8.76 -14.25 -2.57
N PHE A 125 -8.18 -14.00 -1.39
CA PHE A 125 -6.87 -14.55 -1.05
C PHE A 125 -6.94 -16.00 -0.59
N TYR A 126 -7.91 -16.32 0.27
CA TYR A 126 -8.08 -17.65 0.85
C TYR A 126 -9.52 -18.18 0.71
N PRO A 127 -9.74 -19.51 0.66
CA PRO A 127 -11.07 -20.09 0.46
C PRO A 127 -12.11 -19.63 1.50
N LEU A 128 -11.66 -19.45 2.75
CA LEU A 128 -12.49 -19.08 3.90
C LEU A 128 -12.53 -17.58 4.19
N ASP A 129 -11.91 -16.75 3.34
CA ASP A 129 -12.07 -15.29 3.46
C ASP A 129 -13.55 -14.92 3.25
N GLY A 130 -14.07 -14.05 4.12
CA GLY A 130 -15.44 -13.55 4.05
C GLY A 130 -15.73 -12.66 2.83
N GLY A 131 -14.73 -12.37 2.00
CA GLY A 131 -14.86 -11.58 0.78
C GLY A 131 -13.53 -11.34 0.08
N ARG A 132 -13.56 -10.48 -0.93
CA ARG A 132 -12.37 -10.01 -1.66
C ARG A 132 -11.68 -8.92 -0.85
N PHE A 133 -10.35 -8.86 -0.88
CA PHE A 133 -9.61 -7.79 -0.22
C PHE A 133 -9.04 -6.82 -1.25
N PHE A 134 -9.59 -5.60 -1.25
CA PHE A 134 -9.17 -4.52 -2.14
C PHE A 134 -7.82 -3.93 -1.71
N GLY A 135 -7.57 -3.88 -0.39
CA GLY A 135 -6.38 -3.28 0.19
C GLY A 135 -5.63 -4.24 1.10
N THR A 136 -4.47 -4.72 0.63
CA THR A 136 -3.53 -5.56 1.41
C THR A 136 -2.12 -4.96 1.47
N ALA A 137 -1.67 -4.34 0.38
CA ALA A 137 -0.44 -3.55 0.29
C ALA A 137 -0.78 -2.13 -0.20
N HIS A 138 -1.33 -1.34 0.72
CA HIS A 138 -1.82 0.02 0.49
C HIS A 138 -1.61 0.82 1.78
N PHE A 139 -1.90 2.12 1.74
CA PHE A 139 -2.05 2.88 2.97
C PHE A 139 -3.34 3.69 2.99
N VAL A 140 -3.82 3.97 4.21
CA VAL A 140 -4.95 4.84 4.50
C VAL A 140 -4.40 6.10 5.13
N VAL A 141 -4.75 7.24 4.55
CA VAL A 141 -4.49 8.57 5.09
C VAL A 141 -5.69 9.00 5.93
N THR A 142 -5.41 9.38 7.17
CA THR A 142 -6.39 9.94 8.12
C THR A 142 -5.85 11.25 8.69
N LYS A 143 -6.75 12.16 9.07
CA LYS A 143 -6.39 13.45 9.66
C LYS A 143 -7.12 13.64 10.98
N ASP A 144 -6.38 13.99 12.03
CA ASP A 144 -6.94 14.36 13.32
C ASP A 144 -7.92 15.54 13.19
N PRO A 145 -9.08 15.54 13.86
CA PRO A 145 -10.04 16.63 13.73
C PRO A 145 -9.62 17.90 14.48
N ASP A 146 -8.72 17.81 15.46
CA ASP A 146 -8.35 18.91 16.35
C ASP A 146 -7.00 19.55 15.98
N THR A 147 -6.17 18.84 15.21
CA THR A 147 -4.79 19.22 14.89
C THR A 147 -4.47 18.98 13.41
N ASP A 148 -3.30 19.43 12.96
CA ASP A 148 -2.81 19.13 11.62
C ASP A 148 -2.15 17.74 11.48
N TRP A 149 -2.29 16.88 12.49
CA TRP A 149 -1.71 15.55 12.47
C TRP A 149 -2.34 14.67 11.38
N VAL A 150 -1.52 14.30 10.40
CA VAL A 150 -1.85 13.33 9.35
C VAL A 150 -1.16 12.01 9.64
N ASN A 151 -1.94 10.94 9.69
CA ASN A 151 -1.46 9.58 9.83
C ASN A 151 -1.55 8.83 8.49
N ILE A 152 -0.49 8.10 8.15
CA ILE A 152 -0.49 7.06 7.12
C ILE A 152 -0.45 5.71 7.83
N GLY A 153 -1.46 4.86 7.61
CA GLY A 153 -1.50 3.53 8.22
C GLY A 153 -1.99 2.45 7.27
N THR A 154 -1.44 1.25 7.41
CA THR A 154 -1.87 0.08 6.65
C THR A 154 -2.96 -0.67 7.42
N TYR A 155 -4.19 -0.65 6.93
CA TYR A 155 -5.35 -1.33 7.53
C TYR A 155 -6.10 -2.11 6.48
N ARG A 156 -6.28 -3.43 6.63
CA ARG A 156 -6.90 -4.26 5.60
C ARG A 156 -8.27 -3.72 5.16
N LEU A 157 -8.52 -3.74 3.85
CA LEU A 157 -9.76 -3.28 3.24
C LEU A 157 -10.47 -4.43 2.53
N GLN A 158 -11.59 -4.87 3.10
CA GLN A 158 -12.47 -5.85 2.48
C GLN A 158 -13.43 -5.12 1.53
N LEU A 159 -13.60 -5.65 0.32
CA LEU A 159 -14.59 -5.17 -0.63
C LEU A 159 -15.98 -5.65 -0.21
N LEU A 160 -16.88 -4.72 0.11
CA LEU A 160 -18.24 -5.03 0.58
C LEU A 160 -19.26 -4.90 -0.55
N ASP A 161 -19.21 -3.79 -1.30
CA ASP A 161 -20.11 -3.52 -2.41
C ASP A 161 -19.46 -2.57 -3.43
N LYS A 162 -20.27 -2.02 -4.33
CA LYS A 162 -19.85 -1.15 -5.45
C LYS A 162 -19.02 0.05 -4.98
N ASN A 163 -19.28 0.62 -3.81
CA ASN A 163 -18.63 1.85 -3.36
C ASN A 163 -18.25 1.87 -1.86
N HIS A 164 -18.33 0.73 -1.17
CA HIS A 164 -17.90 0.60 0.22
C HIS A 164 -16.79 -0.44 0.42
N LEU A 165 -15.80 -0.03 1.22
CA LEU A 165 -14.76 -0.90 1.76
C LEU A 165 -14.93 -1.02 3.28
N GLY A 166 -14.87 -2.23 3.79
CA GLY A 166 -14.83 -2.51 5.22
C GLY A 166 -13.39 -2.46 5.73
N THR A 167 -13.16 -1.76 6.83
CA THR A 167 -11.85 -1.74 7.49
C THR A 167 -11.99 -1.86 9.00
N GLN A 168 -10.97 -2.43 9.62
CA GLN A 168 -10.83 -2.47 11.06
C GLN A 168 -9.59 -1.70 11.48
N PHE A 169 -9.80 -0.57 12.16
CA PHE A 169 -8.73 0.07 12.90
C PHE A 169 -8.55 -0.65 14.23
N ILE A 170 -7.40 -1.31 14.40
CA ILE A 170 -7.06 -2.00 15.64
C ILE A 170 -7.01 -0.97 16.78
N LYS A 171 -7.60 -1.32 17.93
CA LYS A 171 -7.64 -0.45 19.12
C LYS A 171 -6.24 0.06 19.47
N GLY A 172 -6.11 1.38 19.66
CA GLY A 172 -4.87 2.05 20.02
C GLY A 172 -3.97 2.42 18.83
N LYS A 173 -4.35 2.08 17.59
CA LYS A 173 -3.70 2.64 16.40
C LYS A 173 -4.13 4.10 16.19
N HIS A 174 -3.28 4.89 15.56
CA HIS A 174 -3.55 6.32 15.32
C HIS A 174 -4.91 6.57 14.67
N SER A 175 -5.28 5.79 13.63
CA SER A 175 -6.61 5.92 13.00
C SER A 175 -7.78 5.53 13.91
N ASP A 176 -7.60 4.61 14.88
CA ASP A 176 -8.62 4.31 15.91
C ASP A 176 -8.77 5.48 16.89
N ILE A 177 -7.66 6.11 17.29
CA ILE A 177 -7.66 7.29 18.16
C ILE A 177 -8.38 8.45 17.47
N MET A 178 -8.05 8.73 16.20
CA MET A 178 -8.70 9.77 15.40
C MET A 178 -10.19 9.46 15.20
N LEU A 179 -10.54 8.22 14.84
CA LEU A 179 -11.93 7.81 14.61
C LEU A 179 -12.80 8.05 15.84
N LYS A 180 -12.30 7.77 17.05
CA LYS A 180 -13.04 8.02 18.30
C LYS A 180 -13.35 9.50 18.52
N LYS A 181 -12.46 10.40 18.14
CA LYS A 181 -12.71 11.84 18.19
C LYS A 181 -13.84 12.24 17.24
N TYR A 182 -13.78 11.79 15.98
CA TYR A 182 -14.87 12.02 15.02
C TYR A 182 -16.21 11.44 15.48
N GLN A 183 -16.21 10.24 16.06
CA GLN A 183 -17.40 9.63 16.65
C GLN A 183 -17.99 10.48 17.79
N ALA A 184 -17.15 10.99 18.70
CA ALA A 184 -17.57 11.88 19.78
C ALA A 184 -18.17 13.20 19.26
N MET A 185 -17.72 13.66 18.09
CA MET A 185 -18.27 14.83 17.40
C MET A 185 -19.53 14.52 16.58
N GLY A 186 -19.93 13.25 16.44
CA GLY A 186 -21.03 12.85 15.56
C GLY A 186 -20.77 13.10 14.07
N LYS A 187 -19.49 13.10 13.65
CA LYS A 187 -19.09 13.39 12.26
C LYS A 187 -18.41 12.18 11.61
N PRO A 188 -18.55 11.99 10.28
CA PRO A 188 -17.73 11.02 9.57
C PRO A 188 -16.26 11.45 9.58
N MET A 189 -15.35 10.48 9.72
CA MET A 189 -13.92 10.73 9.57
C MET A 189 -13.55 10.73 8.08
N PRO A 190 -12.93 11.78 7.54
CA PRO A 190 -12.41 11.76 6.19
C PRO A 190 -11.25 10.76 6.08
N VAL A 191 -11.27 9.96 5.02
CA VAL A 191 -10.24 8.97 4.72
C VAL A 191 -9.83 9.06 3.26
N CYS A 192 -8.57 8.76 2.96
CA CYS A 192 -8.09 8.54 1.60
C CYS A 192 -7.32 7.23 1.56
N VAL A 193 -7.68 6.34 0.62
CA VAL A 193 -7.02 5.05 0.42
C VAL A 193 -6.12 5.16 -0.81
N VAL A 194 -4.85 4.83 -0.66
CA VAL A 194 -3.87 4.87 -1.76
C VAL A 194 -3.38 3.46 -2.07
N VAL A 195 -3.89 2.90 -3.16
CA VAL A 195 -3.49 1.59 -3.72
C VAL A 195 -2.48 1.80 -4.84
N GLY A 196 -1.49 0.91 -4.97
CA GLY A 196 -0.37 1.12 -5.90
C GLY A 196 0.52 2.29 -5.49
N CYS A 197 0.58 2.58 -4.18
CA CYS A 197 1.41 3.62 -3.60
C CYS A 197 2.91 3.39 -3.82
N ASP A 198 3.71 4.43 -3.59
CA ASP A 198 5.15 4.29 -3.41
C ASP A 198 5.45 3.18 -2.36
N PRO A 199 6.22 2.14 -2.71
CA PRO A 199 6.58 1.08 -1.77
C PRO A 199 7.22 1.60 -0.47
N LEU A 200 7.97 2.71 -0.51
CA LEU A 200 8.57 3.29 0.69
C LEU A 200 7.48 3.83 1.64
N LEU A 201 6.50 4.55 1.11
CA LEU A 201 5.36 5.04 1.91
C LEU A 201 4.50 3.91 2.46
N PHE A 202 4.36 2.80 1.72
CA PHE A 202 3.74 1.60 2.26
C PHE A 202 4.51 1.04 3.47
N LEU A 203 5.85 1.00 3.42
CA LEU A 203 6.67 0.61 4.57
C LEU A 203 6.49 1.58 5.75
N MET A 204 6.40 2.89 5.48
CA MET A 204 6.13 3.89 6.52
C MET A 204 4.78 3.63 7.21
N GLY A 205 3.72 3.37 6.44
CA GLY A 205 2.39 3.06 6.99
C GLY A 205 2.31 1.74 7.76
N ALA A 206 3.30 0.85 7.60
CA ALA A 206 3.44 -0.38 8.37
C ALA A 206 4.30 -0.22 9.64
N ALA A 207 5.09 0.85 9.72
CA ALA A 207 5.95 1.14 10.87
C ALA A 207 5.17 1.74 12.05
N ARG A 208 5.86 1.90 13.20
CA ARG A 208 5.28 2.52 14.40
C ARG A 208 6.02 3.83 14.68
N PHE A 209 5.39 4.93 14.29
CA PHE A 209 5.84 6.28 14.63
C PHE A 209 5.13 6.78 15.90
N SER A 210 5.66 7.85 16.49
CA SER A 210 5.02 8.47 17.65
C SER A 210 3.75 9.19 17.20
N ALA A 211 2.80 9.34 18.13
CA ALA A 211 1.65 10.20 17.89
C ALA A 211 2.10 11.62 17.57
N PHE A 212 1.31 12.34 16.76
CA PHE A 212 1.57 13.70 16.29
C PHE A 212 2.74 13.86 15.31
N GLU A 213 3.37 12.78 14.89
CA GLU A 213 4.33 12.77 13.79
C GLU A 213 3.66 12.24 12.52
N SER A 214 4.01 12.78 11.36
CA SER A 214 3.47 12.31 10.08
C SER A 214 4.49 11.44 9.34
N GLU A 215 4.05 10.28 8.90
CA GLU A 215 4.82 9.36 8.06
C GLU A 215 5.31 10.00 6.75
N TYR A 216 4.61 11.02 6.23
CA TYR A 216 5.07 11.76 5.05
C TYR A 216 6.41 12.46 5.30
N ASP A 217 6.60 13.03 6.49
CA ASP A 217 7.80 13.79 6.82
C ASP A 217 9.01 12.86 6.98
N PHE A 218 8.79 11.65 7.46
CA PHE A 218 9.81 10.60 7.55
C PHE A 218 10.15 9.99 6.20
N ALA A 219 9.16 9.83 5.31
CA ALA A 219 9.43 9.33 3.96
C ALA A 219 10.31 10.30 3.14
N GLY A 220 10.31 11.58 3.49
CA GLY A 220 11.12 12.59 2.82
C GLY A 220 12.60 12.60 3.20
N SER A 221 13.02 11.93 4.28
CA SER A 221 14.38 12.00 4.84
C SER A 221 15.41 11.04 4.24
#